data_AF-A0A1Z4LZQ8-F1
#
_entry.id   AF-A0A1Z4LZQ8-F1
#
_cell.length_a   1.000
_cell.length_b   1.000
_cell.length_c   1.000
_cell.angle_alpha   90.00
_cell.angle_beta   90.00
_cell.angle_gamma   90.00
#
_symmetry.space_group_name_H-M   'P 1'
#
loop_
_entity.id
_entity.type
_entity.pdbx_description
1 polymer ?
#
loop_
_entity_poly.entity_id
_entity_poly.type
_entity_poly.pdbx_seq_one_letter_code
_entity_poly.pdbx_strand_id
1 'polypeptide(L)'
;MATKRASYLQESDKAAIPALIKSLDDKNKANRGAAIYALGSMGSEAKAAKPKLVAILKNKQESDENRANAAMALGEIGKDALSAVSVLVEILENKLNPKHLAISAALALDKIDCQSLIPILVKRLADKNFASVSLNILSNIASKIKEGQNNFSDAELANAISEFETAFKIIDKSKDNLSQEKIASLRESVAVFKESRK
;
A
#
# COMPACT_ATOMS: atom_id res chain seq x y z
N MET A 1 2.19 33.39 -21.13
CA MET A 1 3.54 33.03 -20.65
C MET A 1 3.56 32.13 -19.41
N ALA A 2 2.48 31.98 -18.63
CA ALA A 2 2.45 31.12 -17.44
C ALA A 2 2.47 29.60 -17.74
N THR A 3 1.85 29.15 -18.83
CA THR A 3 1.73 27.73 -19.20
C THR A 3 3.06 27.07 -19.57
N LYS A 4 3.97 27.82 -20.22
CA LYS A 4 5.29 27.31 -20.62
C LYS A 4 6.24 27.14 -19.42
N ARG A 5 6.10 27.97 -18.38
CA ARG A 5 6.97 27.94 -17.19
C ARG A 5 6.65 26.77 -16.28
N ALA A 6 5.38 26.38 -16.18
CA ALA A 6 4.94 25.19 -15.46
C ALA A 6 5.38 23.89 -16.15
N SER A 7 5.35 23.84 -17.49
CA SER A 7 5.83 22.67 -18.23
C SER A 7 7.35 22.45 -18.09
N TYR A 8 8.15 23.52 -18.04
CA TYR A 8 9.61 23.39 -17.82
C TYR A 8 9.95 22.85 -16.42
N LEU A 9 9.16 23.20 -15.39
CA LEU A 9 9.37 22.69 -14.03
C LEU A 9 9.02 21.20 -13.92
N GLN A 10 7.91 20.76 -14.52
CA GLN A 10 7.57 19.33 -14.57
C GLN A 10 8.58 18.50 -15.35
N GLU A 11 9.16 19.06 -16.42
CA GLU A 11 10.17 18.38 -17.23
C GLU A 11 11.52 18.28 -16.51
N SER A 12 11.89 19.32 -15.74
CA SER A 12 13.08 19.29 -14.87
C SER A 12 12.97 18.28 -13.74
N ASP A 13 11.77 18.10 -13.18
CA ASP A 13 11.54 17.11 -12.13
C ASP A 13 11.71 15.69 -12.70
N LYS A 14 11.13 15.37 -13.85
CA LYS A 14 11.34 14.06 -14.50
C LYS A 14 12.80 13.77 -14.84
N ALA A 15 13.54 14.79 -15.28
CA ALA A 15 14.96 14.66 -15.58
C ALA A 15 15.81 14.35 -14.33
N ALA A 16 15.34 14.69 -13.13
CA ALA A 16 16.03 14.41 -11.88
C ALA A 16 15.88 12.95 -11.40
N ILE A 17 14.85 12.23 -11.84
CA ILE A 17 14.53 10.86 -11.36
C ILE A 17 15.73 9.90 -11.49
N PRO A 18 16.44 9.79 -12.63
CA PRO A 18 17.59 8.89 -12.74
C PRO A 18 18.73 9.24 -11.76
N ALA A 19 18.97 10.53 -11.54
CA ALA A 19 19.98 11.01 -10.59
C ALA A 19 19.58 10.68 -9.15
N LEU A 20 18.32 10.91 -8.77
CA LEU A 20 17.79 10.56 -7.46
C LEU A 20 17.84 9.03 -7.20
N ILE A 21 17.49 8.21 -8.21
CA ILE A 21 17.63 6.75 -8.13
C ILE A 21 19.08 6.33 -7.91
N LYS A 22 20.05 7.04 -8.51
CA LYS A 22 21.48 6.80 -8.26
C LYS A 22 21.86 7.17 -6.83
N SER A 23 21.37 8.29 -6.31
CA SER A 23 21.60 8.75 -4.92
C SER A 23 21.04 7.81 -3.85
N LEU A 24 20.14 6.89 -4.20
CA LEU A 24 19.72 5.80 -3.31
C LEU A 24 20.85 4.82 -2.95
N ASP A 25 21.97 4.81 -3.68
CA ASP A 25 23.16 4.01 -3.36
C ASP A 25 24.27 4.83 -2.67
N ASP A 26 24.01 6.09 -2.31
CA ASP A 26 25.00 6.94 -1.67
C ASP A 26 25.48 6.31 -0.35
N LYS A 27 26.78 6.43 -0.04
CA LYS A 27 27.36 5.91 1.20
C LYS A 27 26.78 6.60 2.44
N ASN A 28 26.45 7.88 2.32
CA ASN A 28 25.85 8.68 3.38
C ASN A 28 24.35 8.43 3.48
N LYS A 29 23.89 8.03 4.68
CA LYS A 29 22.47 7.74 4.96
C LYS A 29 21.58 8.97 4.74
N ALA A 30 22.08 10.18 5.00
CA ALA A 30 21.33 11.42 4.82
C ALA A 30 21.07 11.72 3.34
N ASN A 31 22.06 11.47 2.47
CA ASN A 31 21.91 11.62 1.02
C ASN A 31 20.87 10.64 0.47
N ARG A 32 20.87 9.39 0.96
CA ARG A 32 19.82 8.42 0.63
C ARG A 32 18.45 8.90 1.11
N GLY A 33 18.35 9.39 2.35
CA GLY A 33 17.10 9.93 2.92
C GLY A 33 16.52 11.06 2.08
N ALA A 34 17.35 12.03 1.68
CA ALA A 34 16.95 13.13 0.81
C ALA A 34 16.44 12.64 -0.55
N ALA A 35 17.12 11.64 -1.15
CA ALA A 35 16.70 11.04 -2.40
C ALA A 35 15.36 10.28 -2.28
N ILE A 36 15.18 9.52 -1.20
CA ILE A 36 13.91 8.82 -0.89
C ILE A 36 12.77 9.84 -0.77
N TYR A 37 12.98 10.91 0.00
CA TYR A 37 11.98 11.95 0.19
C TYR A 37 11.59 12.62 -1.13
N ALA A 38 12.58 13.04 -1.92
CA ALA A 38 12.35 13.68 -3.22
C ALA A 38 11.58 12.76 -4.18
N LEU A 39 11.96 11.48 -4.27
CA LEU A 39 11.24 10.50 -5.09
C LEU A 39 9.80 10.27 -4.60
N GLY A 40 9.56 10.30 -3.30
CA GLY A 40 8.21 10.25 -2.74
C GLY A 40 7.37 11.47 -3.13
N SER A 41 7.92 12.68 -3.03
CA SER A 41 7.24 13.93 -3.42
C SER A 41 6.86 14.00 -4.90
N MET A 42 7.56 13.25 -5.76
CA MET A 42 7.24 13.11 -7.18
C MET A 42 6.08 12.14 -7.46
N GLY A 43 5.69 11.34 -6.47
CA GLY A 43 4.61 10.36 -6.55
C GLY A 43 4.77 9.39 -7.72
N SER A 44 3.70 9.17 -8.48
CA SER A 44 3.65 8.18 -9.57
C SER A 44 4.72 8.37 -10.66
N GLU A 45 5.25 9.59 -10.84
CA GLU A 45 6.30 9.84 -11.83
C GLU A 45 7.60 9.09 -11.47
N ALA A 46 7.87 8.91 -10.17
CA ALA A 46 9.03 8.20 -9.65
C ALA A 46 8.89 6.66 -9.63
N LYS A 47 7.92 6.07 -10.34
CA LYS A 47 7.70 4.60 -10.37
C LYS A 47 8.94 3.78 -10.73
N ALA A 48 9.89 4.34 -11.48
CA ALA A 48 11.17 3.71 -11.80
C ALA A 48 12.04 3.42 -10.57
N ALA A 49 11.85 4.16 -9.47
CA ALA A 49 12.59 3.98 -8.21
C ALA A 49 12.13 2.77 -7.39
N LYS A 50 10.97 2.19 -7.73
CA LYS A 50 10.32 1.13 -6.95
C LYS A 50 11.25 -0.02 -6.54
N PRO A 51 12.06 -0.64 -7.41
CA PRO A 51 12.92 -1.76 -7.01
C PRO A 51 13.90 -1.36 -5.89
N LYS A 52 14.47 -0.16 -5.98
CA LYS A 52 15.41 0.34 -4.97
C LYS A 52 14.72 0.74 -3.67
N LEU A 53 13.57 1.41 -3.74
CA LEU A 53 12.79 1.74 -2.54
C LEU A 53 12.36 0.47 -1.79
N VAL A 54 11.96 -0.59 -2.51
CA VAL A 54 11.68 -1.90 -1.91
C VAL A 54 12.93 -2.52 -1.28
N ALA A 55 14.10 -2.41 -1.91
CA ALA A 55 15.35 -2.90 -1.36
C ALA A 55 15.73 -2.17 -0.05
N ILE A 56 15.58 -0.85 -0.02
CA ILE A 56 15.81 0.00 1.16
C ILE A 56 14.84 -0.41 2.28
N LEU A 57 13.55 -0.55 1.98
CA LEU A 57 12.52 -0.96 2.94
C LEU A 57 12.86 -2.30 3.63
N LYS A 58 13.37 -3.27 2.87
CA LYS A 58 13.79 -4.60 3.36
C LYS A 58 15.11 -4.60 4.11
N ASN A 59 15.98 -3.61 3.90
CA ASN A 59 17.34 -3.62 4.42
C ASN A 59 17.36 -3.34 5.92
N LYS A 60 17.56 -4.39 6.73
CA LYS A 60 17.66 -4.28 8.19
C LYS A 60 18.88 -3.48 8.69
N GLN A 61 19.88 -3.22 7.84
CA GLN A 61 21.06 -2.41 8.15
C GLN A 61 20.88 -0.93 7.80
N GLU A 62 19.80 -0.60 7.10
CA GLU A 62 19.43 0.79 6.83
C GLU A 62 18.88 1.46 8.10
N SER A 63 18.94 2.80 8.19
CA SER A 63 18.27 3.49 9.29
C SER A 63 16.75 3.27 9.24
N ASP A 64 16.12 3.14 10.40
CA ASP A 64 14.67 2.97 10.46
C ASP A 64 13.92 4.19 9.91
N GLU A 65 14.53 5.38 9.95
CA GLU A 65 14.02 6.58 9.29
C GLU A 65 13.98 6.42 7.77
N ASN A 66 15.08 5.98 7.14
CA ASN A 66 15.11 5.75 5.69
C ASN A 66 14.16 4.63 5.26
N ARG A 67 14.02 3.57 6.08
CA ARG A 67 13.04 2.50 5.84
C ARG A 67 11.61 3.04 5.90
N ALA A 68 11.29 3.87 6.89
CA ALA A 68 9.99 4.50 7.04
C ALA A 68 9.69 5.47 5.88
N ASN A 69 10.66 6.28 5.49
CA ASN A 69 10.56 7.16 4.32
C ASN A 69 10.37 6.37 3.03
N ALA A 70 11.04 5.22 2.89
CA ALA A 70 10.88 4.36 1.72
C ALA A 70 9.47 3.76 1.64
N ALA A 71 8.88 3.35 2.78
CA ALA A 71 7.48 2.93 2.83
C ALA A 71 6.56 4.08 2.39
N MET A 72 6.73 5.28 2.94
CA MET A 72 5.93 6.44 2.53
C MET A 72 6.07 6.76 1.05
N ALA A 73 7.30 6.79 0.51
CA ALA A 73 7.54 7.05 -0.90
C ALA A 73 6.86 6.01 -1.81
N LEU A 74 6.86 4.73 -1.41
CA LEU A 74 6.10 3.68 -2.12
C LEU A 74 4.59 3.93 -2.06
N GLY A 75 4.08 4.45 -0.94
CA GLY A 75 2.69 4.91 -0.82
C GLY A 75 2.35 6.05 -1.78
N GLU A 76 3.21 7.08 -1.86
CA GLU A 76 3.00 8.23 -2.76
C GLU A 76 3.12 7.84 -4.25
N ILE A 77 3.95 6.84 -4.58
CA ILE A 77 3.99 6.24 -5.93
C ILE A 77 2.65 5.57 -6.27
N GLY A 78 1.92 5.07 -5.26
CA GLY A 78 0.57 4.54 -5.38
C GLY A 78 0.51 3.18 -6.08
N LYS A 79 -0.45 2.99 -6.99
CA LYS A 79 -0.73 1.71 -7.66
C LYS A 79 0.46 1.09 -8.39
N ASP A 80 1.42 1.89 -8.85
CA ASP A 80 2.62 1.35 -9.50
C ASP A 80 3.55 0.61 -8.53
N ALA A 81 3.36 0.81 -7.21
CA ALA A 81 4.10 0.20 -6.12
C ALA A 81 3.49 -1.09 -5.56
N LEU A 82 2.51 -1.73 -6.23
CA LEU A 82 1.85 -2.96 -5.73
C LEU A 82 2.81 -4.10 -5.37
N SER A 83 3.99 -4.19 -6.00
CA SER A 83 5.01 -5.18 -5.63
C SER A 83 5.59 -4.99 -4.22
N ALA A 84 5.38 -3.82 -3.59
CA ALA A 84 5.80 -3.55 -2.22
C ALA A 84 4.82 -4.08 -1.16
N VAL A 85 3.57 -4.38 -1.52
CA VAL A 85 2.48 -4.75 -0.59
C VAL A 85 2.87 -5.93 0.30
N SER A 86 3.56 -6.92 -0.26
CA SER A 86 4.03 -8.07 0.52
C SER A 86 5.01 -7.65 1.64
N VAL A 87 5.92 -6.73 1.35
CA VAL A 87 6.88 -6.24 2.33
C VAL A 87 6.21 -5.37 3.38
N LEU A 88 5.28 -4.51 2.96
CA LEU A 88 4.55 -3.61 3.86
C LEU A 88 3.72 -4.41 4.86
N VAL A 89 3.03 -5.45 4.42
CA VAL A 89 2.25 -6.33 5.30
C VAL A 89 3.16 -7.17 6.21
N GLU A 90 4.33 -7.62 5.74
CA GLU A 90 5.34 -8.28 6.61
C GLU A 90 5.84 -7.34 7.71
N ILE A 91 5.98 -6.05 7.39
CA ILE A 91 6.39 -5.05 8.37
C ILE A 91 5.34 -4.87 9.46
N LEU A 92 4.06 -4.84 9.09
CA LEU A 92 2.94 -4.71 10.02
C LEU A 92 2.78 -5.92 10.93
N GLU A 93 3.07 -7.13 10.44
CA GLU A 93 2.96 -8.36 11.23
C GLU A 93 4.09 -8.47 12.26
N ASN A 94 5.31 -8.08 11.87
CA ASN A 94 6.46 -8.25 12.74
C ASN A 94 6.52 -7.19 13.85
N LYS A 95 6.07 -7.58 15.04
CA LYS A 95 6.05 -6.77 16.28
C LYS A 95 7.42 -6.28 16.74
N LEU A 96 8.52 -6.83 16.23
CA LEU A 96 9.88 -6.36 16.53
C LEU A 96 10.28 -5.14 15.70
N ASN A 97 9.53 -4.80 14.64
CA ASN A 97 9.79 -3.58 13.91
C ASN A 97 9.52 -2.35 14.77
N PRO A 98 10.27 -1.26 14.57
CA PRO A 98 9.97 0.02 15.19
C PRO A 98 8.55 0.48 14.88
N LYS A 99 7.87 1.06 15.88
CA LYS A 99 6.49 1.51 15.74
C LYS A 99 6.29 2.50 14.59
N HIS A 100 7.23 3.43 14.40
CA HIS A 100 7.13 4.43 13.33
C HIS A 100 7.19 3.79 11.95
N LEU A 101 8.00 2.74 11.76
CA LEU A 101 8.07 2.00 10.51
C LEU A 101 6.75 1.27 10.22
N ALA A 102 6.13 0.64 11.23
CA ALA A 102 4.83 0.01 11.08
C ALA A 102 3.75 1.04 10.71
N ILE A 103 3.75 2.22 11.35
CA ILE A 103 2.84 3.32 11.00
C ILE A 103 3.04 3.76 9.54
N SER A 104 4.28 3.98 9.10
CA SER A 104 4.56 4.33 7.70
C SER A 104 4.13 3.24 6.72
N ALA A 105 4.28 1.96 7.08
CA ALA A 105 3.81 0.86 6.24
C ALA A 105 2.27 0.81 6.12
N ALA A 106 1.54 1.06 7.22
CA ALA A 106 0.09 1.16 7.21
C ALA A 106 -0.38 2.34 6.34
N LEU A 107 0.23 3.52 6.50
CA LEU A 107 -0.08 4.69 5.69
C LEU A 107 0.25 4.47 4.21
N ALA A 108 1.34 3.77 3.91
CA ALA A 108 1.68 3.42 2.54
C ALA A 108 0.63 2.52 1.90
N LEU A 109 0.18 1.49 2.61
CA LEU A 109 -0.93 0.63 2.16
C LEU A 109 -2.22 1.43 1.99
N ASP A 110 -2.46 2.44 2.83
CA ASP A 110 -3.63 3.30 2.72
C ASP A 110 -3.66 4.14 1.44
N LYS A 111 -2.47 4.56 0.99
CA LYS A 111 -2.23 5.38 -0.21
C LYS A 111 -2.12 4.54 -1.49
N ILE A 112 -1.72 3.27 -1.38
CA ILE A 112 -1.77 2.34 -2.52
C ILE A 112 -3.24 2.07 -2.84
N ASP A 113 -3.56 2.11 -4.13
CA ASP A 113 -4.92 1.90 -4.64
C ASP A 113 -5.61 0.69 -3.97
N CYS A 114 -6.67 0.99 -3.21
CA CYS A 114 -7.31 0.02 -2.34
C CYS A 114 -7.94 -1.15 -3.11
N GLN A 115 -8.40 -0.93 -4.34
CA GLN A 115 -9.00 -1.97 -5.16
C GLN A 115 -7.96 -3.00 -5.60
N SER A 116 -6.78 -2.53 -6.01
CA SER A 116 -5.66 -3.39 -6.38
C SER A 116 -5.09 -4.18 -5.19
N LEU A 117 -5.33 -3.74 -3.95
CA LEU A 117 -4.89 -4.45 -2.74
C LEU A 117 -5.74 -5.67 -2.42
N ILE A 118 -7.03 -5.66 -2.72
CA ILE A 118 -7.98 -6.73 -2.34
C ILE A 118 -7.47 -8.11 -2.77
N PRO A 119 -7.19 -8.40 -4.06
CA PRO A 119 -6.77 -9.75 -4.47
C PRO A 119 -5.45 -10.17 -3.81
N ILE A 120 -4.53 -9.23 -3.58
CA ILE A 120 -3.24 -9.51 -2.92
C ILE A 120 -3.47 -9.92 -1.46
N LEU A 121 -4.33 -9.18 -0.75
CA LEU A 121 -4.65 -9.44 0.65
C LEU A 121 -5.51 -10.69 0.83
N VAL A 122 -6.43 -10.98 -0.09
CA VAL A 122 -7.20 -12.23 -0.11
C VAL A 122 -6.27 -13.43 -0.25
N LYS A 123 -5.27 -13.34 -1.14
CA LYS A 123 -4.24 -14.39 -1.25
C LYS A 123 -3.43 -14.53 0.04
N ARG A 124 -3.08 -13.43 0.69
CA ARG A 124 -2.34 -13.47 1.97
C ARG A 124 -3.16 -13.93 3.16
N LEU A 125 -4.47 -13.78 3.11
CA LEU A 125 -5.38 -14.29 4.14
C LEU A 125 -5.29 -15.81 4.30
N ALA A 126 -4.89 -16.53 3.24
CA ALA A 126 -4.64 -17.97 3.29
C ALA A 126 -3.32 -18.35 3.98
N ASP A 127 -2.40 -17.39 4.18
CA ASP A 127 -1.16 -17.60 4.94
C ASP A 127 -1.40 -17.27 6.42
N LYS A 128 -1.25 -18.28 7.28
CA LYS A 128 -1.47 -18.15 8.73
C LYS A 128 -0.65 -17.07 9.39
N ASN A 129 0.54 -16.78 8.88
CA ASN A 129 1.40 -15.74 9.43
C ASN A 129 0.87 -14.34 9.14
N PHE A 130 0.06 -14.16 8.09
CA PHE A 130 -0.41 -12.85 7.65
C PHE A 130 -1.94 -12.73 7.69
N ALA A 131 -2.65 -13.78 8.12
CA ALA A 131 -4.11 -13.82 8.09
C ALA A 131 -4.74 -12.71 8.94
N SER A 132 -4.20 -12.45 10.14
CA SER A 132 -4.72 -11.39 11.03
C SER A 132 -4.55 -9.99 10.44
N VAL A 133 -3.33 -9.65 9.99
CA VAL A 133 -3.05 -8.35 9.37
C VAL A 133 -3.81 -8.19 8.06
N SER A 134 -3.89 -9.23 7.23
CA SER A 134 -4.63 -9.19 5.96
C SER A 134 -6.13 -8.96 6.20
N LEU A 135 -6.72 -9.65 7.18
CA LEU A 135 -8.11 -9.43 7.58
C LEU A 135 -8.36 -7.99 8.04
N ASN A 136 -7.47 -7.43 8.87
CA ASN A 136 -7.59 -6.06 9.34
C ASN A 136 -7.59 -5.06 8.18
N ILE A 137 -6.68 -5.23 7.22
CA ILE A 137 -6.59 -4.32 6.06
C ILE A 137 -7.81 -4.51 5.15
N LEU A 138 -8.23 -5.74 4.88
CA LEU A 138 -9.44 -6.03 4.10
C LEU A 138 -10.69 -5.41 4.74
N SER A 139 -10.84 -5.50 6.06
CA SER A 139 -11.94 -4.88 6.81
C SER A 139 -11.95 -3.36 6.63
N ASN A 140 -10.78 -2.71 6.70
CA ASN A 140 -10.67 -1.26 6.50
C ASN A 140 -10.98 -0.86 5.05
N ILE A 141 -10.49 -1.63 4.06
CA ILE A 141 -10.80 -1.38 2.64
C ILE A 141 -12.32 -1.49 2.40
N ALA A 142 -12.97 -2.51 2.95
CA ALA A 142 -14.41 -2.68 2.81
C ALA A 142 -15.20 -1.52 3.43
N SER A 143 -14.77 -1.00 4.59
CA SER A 143 -15.39 0.20 5.20
C SER A 143 -15.26 1.42 4.29
N LYS A 144 -14.07 1.65 3.71
CA LYS A 144 -13.85 2.75 2.76
C LYS A 144 -14.71 2.62 1.51
N ILE A 145 -14.84 1.41 0.96
CA ILE A 145 -15.72 1.16 -0.19
C ILE A 145 -17.18 1.43 0.21
N LYS A 146 -17.64 0.96 1.38
CA LYS A 146 -18.98 1.26 1.90
C LYS A 146 -19.25 2.76 1.98
N GLU A 147 -18.34 3.52 2.59
CA GLU A 147 -18.47 4.98 2.77
C GLU A 147 -18.42 5.76 1.45
N GLY A 148 -17.61 5.28 0.50
CA GLY A 148 -17.34 5.93 -0.78
C GLY A 148 -17.92 5.22 -2.00
N GLN A 149 -18.93 4.34 -1.85
CA GLN A 149 -19.36 3.42 -2.91
C GLN A 149 -19.74 4.11 -4.24
N ASN A 150 -20.23 5.35 -4.17
CA ASN A 150 -20.60 6.16 -5.34
C ASN A 150 -19.38 6.62 -6.17
N ASN A 151 -18.16 6.48 -5.65
CA ASN A 151 -16.92 6.81 -6.35
C ASN A 151 -16.36 5.63 -7.17
N PHE A 152 -17.00 4.46 -7.09
CA PHE A 152 -16.60 3.26 -7.81
C PHE A 152 -17.61 2.95 -8.91
N SER A 153 -17.13 2.47 -10.05
CA SER A 153 -17.97 1.94 -11.11
C SER A 153 -18.58 0.59 -10.71
N ASP A 154 -19.67 0.21 -11.37
CA ASP A 154 -20.32 -1.09 -11.16
C ASP A 154 -19.38 -2.28 -11.37
N ALA A 155 -18.48 -2.17 -12.33
CA ALA A 155 -17.47 -3.19 -12.60
C ALA A 155 -16.45 -3.29 -11.44
N GLU A 156 -16.03 -2.15 -10.90
CA GLU A 156 -15.09 -2.10 -9.77
C GLU A 156 -15.70 -2.70 -8.51
N LEU A 157 -16.96 -2.35 -8.20
CA LEU A 157 -17.71 -2.94 -7.08
C LEU A 157 -17.96 -4.44 -7.30
N ALA A 158 -18.31 -4.88 -8.52
CA ALA A 158 -18.51 -6.30 -8.82
C ALA A 158 -17.25 -7.13 -8.57
N ASN A 159 -16.11 -6.64 -9.03
CA ASN A 159 -14.82 -7.29 -8.83
C ASN A 159 -14.46 -7.34 -7.34
N ALA A 160 -14.64 -6.24 -6.61
CA ALA A 160 -14.39 -6.19 -5.17
C ALA A 160 -15.28 -7.21 -4.41
N ILE A 161 -16.58 -7.26 -4.71
CA ILE A 161 -17.51 -8.24 -4.10
C ILE A 161 -17.03 -9.67 -4.35
N SER A 162 -16.64 -10.01 -5.58
CA SER A 162 -16.17 -11.35 -5.93
C SER A 162 -14.92 -11.76 -5.14
N GLU A 163 -13.97 -10.84 -4.98
CA GLU A 163 -12.76 -11.07 -4.17
C GLU A 163 -13.10 -11.22 -2.67
N PHE A 164 -14.01 -10.40 -2.14
CA PHE A 164 -14.46 -10.54 -0.74
C PHE A 164 -15.23 -11.84 -0.49
N GLU A 165 -16.02 -12.32 -1.44
CA GLU A 165 -16.65 -13.65 -1.36
C GLU A 165 -15.61 -14.78 -1.33
N THR A 166 -14.51 -14.61 -2.05
CA THR A 166 -13.35 -15.52 -1.95
C THR A 166 -12.71 -15.43 -0.57
N ALA A 167 -12.56 -14.23 -0.02
CA ALA A 167 -12.07 -14.02 1.35
C ALA A 167 -12.94 -14.74 2.38
N PHE A 168 -14.27 -14.65 2.27
CA PHE A 168 -15.20 -15.33 3.19
C PHE A 168 -15.05 -16.85 3.13
N LYS A 169 -14.89 -17.43 1.94
CA LYS A 169 -14.62 -18.87 1.80
C LYS A 169 -13.31 -19.29 2.48
N ILE A 170 -12.29 -18.44 2.46
CA ILE A 170 -11.02 -18.70 3.15
C ILE A 170 -11.21 -18.62 4.67
N ILE A 171 -11.89 -17.58 5.15
CA ILE A 171 -12.19 -17.38 6.58
C ILE A 171 -13.00 -18.55 7.13
N ASP A 172 -14.07 -18.95 6.45
CA ASP A 172 -14.99 -19.99 6.92
C ASP A 172 -14.36 -21.38 6.96
N LYS A 173 -13.33 -21.61 6.14
CA LYS A 173 -12.52 -22.84 6.15
C LYS A 173 -11.36 -22.79 7.13
N SER A 174 -10.97 -21.60 7.59
CA SER A 174 -9.82 -21.44 8.45
C SER A 174 -10.12 -21.96 9.86
N LYS A 175 -9.13 -22.58 10.50
CA LYS A 175 -9.14 -22.94 11.92
C LYS A 175 -8.45 -21.87 12.78
N ASP A 176 -8.03 -20.76 12.17
CA ASP A 176 -7.28 -19.72 12.85
C ASP A 176 -8.21 -18.89 13.74
N ASN A 177 -7.71 -18.47 14.91
CA ASN A 177 -8.47 -17.61 15.82
C ASN A 177 -8.43 -16.15 15.34
N LEU A 178 -9.15 -15.88 14.24
CA LEU A 178 -9.29 -14.55 13.66
C LEU A 178 -10.30 -13.73 14.46
N SER A 179 -10.10 -12.40 14.48
CA SER A 179 -11.00 -11.48 15.18
C SER A 179 -12.41 -11.54 14.60
N GLN A 180 -13.36 -12.02 15.42
CA GLN A 180 -14.77 -12.12 15.03
C GLN A 180 -15.40 -10.75 14.78
N GLU A 181 -14.97 -9.74 15.56
CA GLU A 181 -15.38 -8.34 15.35
C GLU A 181 -14.99 -7.87 13.94
N LYS A 182 -13.76 -8.16 13.50
CA LYS A 182 -13.28 -7.77 12.18
C LYS A 182 -13.95 -8.55 11.06
N ILE A 183 -14.22 -9.84 11.27
CA ILE A 183 -15.00 -10.64 10.30
C ILE A 183 -16.42 -10.08 10.16
N ALA A 184 -17.08 -9.75 11.26
CA ALA A 184 -18.42 -9.17 11.26
C ALA A 184 -18.45 -7.81 10.54
N SER A 185 -17.52 -6.91 10.88
CA SER A 185 -17.40 -5.59 10.25
C SER A 185 -17.12 -5.70 8.74
N LEU A 186 -16.25 -6.62 8.33
CA LEU A 186 -15.98 -6.89 6.91
C LEU A 186 -17.25 -7.38 6.19
N ARG A 187 -17.96 -8.36 6.76
CA ARG A 187 -19.21 -8.90 6.17
C ARG A 187 -20.30 -7.84 6.06
N GLU A 188 -20.51 -7.05 7.11
CA GLU A 188 -21.48 -5.96 7.12
C GLU A 188 -21.16 -4.95 6.02
N SER A 189 -19.89 -4.53 5.91
CA SER A 189 -19.48 -3.56 4.92
C SER A 189 -19.73 -4.05 3.50
N VAL A 190 -19.38 -5.31 3.21
CA VAL A 190 -19.61 -5.93 1.90
C VAL A 190 -21.10 -6.09 1.57
N ALA A 191 -21.94 -6.37 2.57
CA ALA A 191 -23.39 -6.47 2.36
C ALA A 191 -23.98 -5.14 1.88
N VAL A 192 -23.58 -4.02 2.47
CA VAL A 192 -24.11 -2.68 2.15
C VAL A 192 -23.89 -2.32 0.68
N PHE A 193 -22.66 -2.43 0.17
CA PHE A 193 -22.39 -2.08 -1.23
C PHE A 193 -22.75 -3.19 -2.23
N LYS A 194 -23.18 -4.36 -1.75
CA LYS A 194 -23.81 -5.40 -2.57
C LYS A 194 -25.31 -5.15 -2.73
N GLU A 195 -25.98 -4.63 -1.71
CA GLU A 195 -27.42 -4.33 -1.72
C GLU A 195 -27.75 -3.07 -2.51
N SER A 196 -26.87 -2.06 -2.50
CA SER A 196 -27.03 -0.84 -3.30
C SER A 196 -27.04 -1.08 -4.82
N ARG A 197 -26.78 -2.31 -5.26
CA ARG A 197 -26.75 -2.76 -6.67
C ARG A 197 -27.97 -3.59 -7.08
N LYS A 198 -28.92 -3.84 -6.18
CA LYS A 198 -30.20 -4.52 -6.49
C LYS A 198 -31.28 -3.51 -6.87
#